data_AF-A0A6M0AR08-F1
#
_entry.id   AF-A0A6M0AR08-F1
#
_cell.length_a   1.000
_cell.length_b   1.000
_cell.length_c   1.000
_cell.angle_alpha   90.00
_cell.angle_beta   90.00
_cell.angle_gamma   90.00
#
_symmetry.space_group_name_H-M   'P 1'
#
loop_
_entity.id
_entity.type
_entity.pdbx_description
1 polymer ?
#
loop_
_entity_poly.entity_id
_entity_poly.type
_entity_poly.pdbx_seq_one_letter_code
_entity_poly.pdbx_strand_id
1 'polypeptide(L)'
;CTKLAVIADNLDRIVPVIQESNQTNHEEIFLDRSEQLKGLKCHIVYTVPISMLYSKRTNDLRDIYGDAQVLPMIMVRTKEGNLYQPGFNKVKEVISKRVGQFAPTRSLETDIFESPEALERLCLMSGGHVRNLLLLIQTAIARTETLPISLRAVQRSITDARDTYRRTVQDGQWSVLADVYRSKQIHNNDQYRQLLFNRCLLEYQYFDDEGERQCWYDVHPLIKGIREFKDAYAQLDSQQ
;
A
#
# COMPACT_ATOMS: atom_id res chain seq x y z
N CYS A 1 10.13 -36.42 -7.15
CA CYS A 1 9.81 -35.23 -6.34
C CYS A 1 8.28 -35.14 -6.23
N THR A 2 7.68 -35.40 -5.07
CA THR A 2 6.22 -35.61 -4.89
C THR A 2 5.55 -34.53 -4.03
N LYS A 3 5.99 -33.27 -4.14
CA LYS A 3 5.36 -32.16 -3.42
C LYS A 3 4.91 -31.10 -4.41
N LEU A 4 3.59 -30.89 -4.48
CA LEU A 4 2.93 -29.85 -5.27
C LEU A 4 2.55 -28.70 -4.33
N ALA A 5 3.09 -27.51 -4.58
CA ALA A 5 2.67 -26.28 -3.92
C ALA A 5 1.75 -25.51 -4.87
N VAL A 6 0.55 -25.16 -4.40
CA VAL A 6 -0.42 -24.37 -5.17
C VAL A 6 -0.49 -22.98 -4.55
N ILE A 7 -0.25 -21.95 -5.36
CA ILE A 7 -0.37 -20.54 -4.96
C ILE A 7 -1.57 -19.95 -5.70
N ALA A 8 -2.60 -19.57 -4.96
CA ALA A 8 -3.76 -18.86 -5.47
C ALA A 8 -3.64 -17.37 -5.11
N ASP A 9 -3.09 -16.59 -6.04
CA ASP A 9 -2.86 -15.15 -5.90
C ASP A 9 -4.07 -14.32 -6.35
N ASN A 10 -4.15 -13.06 -5.91
CA ASN A 10 -5.19 -12.07 -6.21
C ASN A 10 -6.56 -12.28 -5.55
N LEU A 11 -6.68 -13.22 -4.60
CA LEU A 11 -7.93 -13.35 -3.82
C LEU A 11 -8.17 -12.12 -2.92
N ASP A 12 -7.13 -11.33 -2.63
CA ASP A 12 -7.20 -10.03 -1.94
C ASP A 12 -7.86 -8.93 -2.78
N ARG A 13 -8.04 -9.16 -4.10
CA ARG A 13 -8.60 -8.19 -5.05
C ARG A 13 -10.09 -8.37 -5.32
N ILE A 14 -10.72 -9.36 -4.67
CA ILE A 14 -12.17 -9.53 -4.75
C ILE A 14 -12.83 -8.26 -4.21
N VAL A 15 -13.70 -7.63 -4.99
CA VAL A 15 -14.38 -6.40 -4.56
C VAL A 15 -15.33 -6.74 -3.41
N PRO A 16 -15.27 -6.00 -2.28
CA PRO A 16 -16.15 -6.25 -1.15
C PRO A 16 -17.59 -5.90 -1.55
N VAL A 17 -18.50 -6.84 -1.29
CA VAL A 17 -19.94 -6.64 -1.43
C VAL A 17 -20.55 -6.90 -0.06
N ILE A 18 -21.26 -5.91 0.46
CA ILE A 18 -22.05 -6.05 1.69
C ILE A 18 -23.40 -6.65 1.29
N GLN A 19 -23.72 -7.80 1.85
CA GLN A 19 -24.98 -8.52 1.64
C GLN A 19 -26.07 -7.96 2.57
N GLU A 20 -27.33 -8.31 2.32
CA GLU A 20 -28.47 -7.91 3.16
C GLU A 20 -28.32 -8.33 4.64
N SER A 21 -27.58 -9.41 4.90
CA SER A 21 -27.22 -9.89 6.23
C SER A 21 -26.16 -9.03 6.95
N ASN A 22 -25.70 -7.95 6.32
CA ASN A 22 -24.57 -7.12 6.75
C ASN A 22 -23.22 -7.89 6.84
N GLN A 23 -23.14 -9.05 6.19
CA GLN A 23 -21.91 -9.81 5.98
C GLN A 23 -21.26 -9.41 4.66
N THR A 24 -19.95 -9.53 4.59
CA THR A 24 -19.21 -9.33 3.34
C THR A 24 -19.05 -10.63 2.58
N ASN A 25 -19.00 -10.56 1.25
CA ASN A 25 -18.57 -11.69 0.42
C ASN A 25 -17.17 -12.23 0.80
N HIS A 26 -16.31 -11.42 1.40
CA HIS A 26 -15.02 -11.89 1.93
C HIS A 26 -15.21 -12.82 3.12
N GLU A 27 -16.09 -12.47 4.07
CA GLU A 27 -16.43 -13.35 5.19
C GLU A 27 -17.08 -14.65 4.70
N GLU A 28 -17.97 -14.56 3.70
CA GLU A 28 -18.56 -15.77 3.12
C GLU A 28 -17.49 -16.69 2.52
N ILE A 29 -16.62 -16.15 1.65
CA ILE A 29 -15.60 -16.94 0.93
C ILE A 29 -14.57 -17.52 1.90
N PHE A 30 -14.00 -16.69 2.76
CA PHE A 30 -12.86 -17.09 3.58
C PHE A 30 -13.25 -17.73 4.90
N LEU A 31 -14.41 -17.42 5.49
CA LEU A 31 -14.81 -17.98 6.78
C LEU A 31 -15.88 -19.05 6.59
N ASP A 32 -17.01 -18.68 6.00
CA ASP A 32 -18.19 -19.55 5.95
C ASP A 32 -18.03 -20.70 4.93
N ARG A 33 -17.18 -20.51 3.91
CA ARG A 33 -16.78 -21.51 2.91
C ARG A 33 -15.34 -22.01 3.11
N SER A 34 -14.80 -21.86 4.31
CA SER A 34 -13.42 -22.26 4.63
C SER A 34 -13.14 -23.74 4.41
N GLU A 35 -14.12 -24.63 4.64
CA GLU A 35 -13.98 -26.07 4.40
C GLU A 35 -13.66 -26.39 2.93
N GLN A 36 -14.26 -25.67 1.98
CA GLN A 36 -13.95 -25.80 0.56
C GLN A 36 -12.51 -25.35 0.27
N LEU A 37 -12.07 -24.25 0.89
CA LEU A 37 -10.72 -23.71 0.72
C LEU A 37 -9.65 -24.60 1.38
N LYS A 38 -9.97 -25.29 2.48
CA LYS A 38 -9.07 -26.20 3.20
C LYS A 38 -9.12 -27.64 2.69
N GLY A 39 -10.13 -28.01 1.91
CA GLY A 39 -10.34 -29.37 1.42
C GLY A 39 -9.30 -29.85 0.39
N LEU A 40 -8.44 -28.96 -0.12
CA LEU A 40 -7.38 -29.34 -1.05
C LEU A 40 -6.27 -30.10 -0.30
N LYS A 41 -5.91 -31.29 -0.79
CA LYS A 41 -4.86 -32.14 -0.19
C LYS A 41 -3.44 -31.66 -0.54
N CYS A 42 -3.11 -30.41 -0.23
CA CYS A 42 -1.79 -29.81 -0.45
C CYS A 42 -1.48 -28.69 0.56
N HIS A 43 -0.25 -28.16 0.52
CA HIS A 43 0.07 -26.91 1.21
C HIS A 43 -0.46 -25.72 0.40
N ILE A 44 -1.13 -24.80 1.08
CA ILE A 44 -1.82 -23.66 0.45
C ILE A 44 -1.39 -22.37 1.14
N VAL A 45 -1.19 -21.34 0.34
CA VAL A 45 -1.02 -19.95 0.81
C VAL A 45 -2.14 -19.11 0.19
N TYR A 46 -2.95 -18.49 1.04
CA TYR A 46 -4.01 -17.57 0.62
C TYR A 46 -3.64 -16.13 0.93
N THR A 47 -3.82 -15.26 -0.06
CA THR A 47 -3.77 -13.82 0.12
C THR A 47 -5.18 -13.31 0.40
N VAL A 48 -5.44 -12.79 1.60
CA VAL A 48 -6.76 -12.23 1.95
C VAL A 48 -6.71 -10.70 1.96
N PRO A 49 -7.84 -10.02 1.73
CA PRO A 49 -7.93 -8.58 1.90
C PRO A 49 -7.51 -8.16 3.31
N ILE A 50 -6.65 -7.15 3.45
CA ILE A 50 -6.17 -6.67 4.75
C ILE A 50 -7.31 -6.29 5.70
N SER A 51 -8.43 -5.79 5.17
CA SER A 51 -9.65 -5.47 5.92
C SER A 51 -10.24 -6.64 6.71
N MET A 52 -9.96 -7.89 6.31
CA MET A 52 -10.36 -9.10 7.03
C MET A 52 -9.62 -9.26 8.37
N LEU A 53 -8.37 -8.79 8.44
CA LEU A 53 -7.57 -8.82 9.67
C LEU A 53 -8.04 -7.79 10.70
N TYR A 54 -8.76 -6.78 10.25
CA TYR A 54 -9.44 -5.79 11.08
C TYR A 54 -10.94 -6.08 11.19
N SER A 55 -11.39 -7.30 10.84
CA SER A 55 -12.80 -7.62 10.96
C SER A 55 -13.20 -7.97 12.39
N LYS A 56 -14.51 -7.98 12.67
CA LYS A 56 -15.03 -8.52 13.94
C LYS A 56 -14.77 -10.02 14.08
N ARG A 57 -14.46 -10.70 12.96
CA ARG A 57 -14.26 -12.15 12.85
C ARG A 57 -12.79 -12.54 12.63
N THR A 58 -11.84 -11.68 13.02
CA THR A 58 -10.40 -11.98 12.90
C THR A 58 -10.01 -13.24 13.70
N ASN A 59 -10.66 -13.50 14.83
CA ASN A 59 -10.42 -14.72 15.61
C ASN A 59 -10.83 -15.97 14.81
N ASP A 60 -11.99 -15.95 14.15
CA ASP A 60 -12.43 -17.05 13.27
C ASP A 60 -11.38 -17.33 12.18
N LEU A 61 -10.83 -16.26 11.57
CA LEU A 61 -9.77 -16.40 10.56
C LEU A 61 -8.54 -17.11 11.12
N ARG A 62 -8.15 -16.78 12.35
CA ARG A 62 -7.03 -17.40 13.06
C ARG A 62 -7.30 -18.87 13.38
N ASP A 63 -8.48 -19.19 13.87
CA ASP A 63 -8.86 -20.57 14.22
C ASP A 63 -8.91 -21.46 12.98
N ILE A 64 -9.32 -20.89 11.84
CA ILE A 64 -9.44 -21.61 10.57
C ILE A 64 -8.08 -21.79 9.88
N TYR A 65 -7.27 -20.74 9.74
CA TYR A 65 -6.05 -20.72 8.91
C TYR A 65 -4.73 -20.58 9.69
N GLY A 66 -4.79 -20.31 10.99
CA GLY A 66 -3.63 -19.95 11.80
C GLY A 66 -3.30 -18.46 11.75
N ASP A 67 -2.12 -18.10 12.25
CA ASP A 67 -1.69 -16.70 12.33
C ASP A 67 -1.46 -16.12 10.93
N ALA A 68 -2.24 -15.09 10.59
CA ALA A 68 -2.08 -14.36 9.34
C ALA A 68 -0.80 -13.52 9.36
N GLN A 69 -0.07 -13.52 8.24
CA GLN A 69 1.09 -12.66 8.04
C GLN A 69 0.70 -11.41 7.27
N VAL A 70 0.96 -10.25 7.86
CA VAL A 70 0.82 -8.96 7.17
C VAL A 70 2.13 -8.63 6.47
N LEU A 71 2.05 -8.29 5.19
CA LEU A 71 3.17 -7.72 4.46
C LEU A 71 3.06 -6.18 4.50
N PRO A 72 3.80 -5.50 5.41
CA PRO A 72 3.72 -4.04 5.53
C PRO A 72 4.35 -3.36 4.32
N MET A 73 4.09 -2.05 4.19
CA MET A 73 4.78 -1.23 3.20
C MET A 73 6.26 -1.08 3.56
N ILE A 74 7.09 -0.91 2.53
CA ILE A 74 8.50 -0.59 2.73
C ILE A 74 8.57 0.81 3.34
N MET A 75 9.03 0.91 4.58
CA MET A 75 9.12 2.19 5.27
C MET A 75 10.11 3.13 4.58
N VAL A 76 9.65 4.10 3.80
CA VAL A 76 10.52 5.12 3.16
C VAL A 76 10.68 6.37 4.00
N ARG A 77 9.78 6.57 4.97
CA ARG A 77 9.86 7.62 5.99
C ARG A 77 9.57 7.02 7.36
N THR A 78 10.20 7.56 8.41
CA THR A 78 9.87 7.20 9.79
C THR A 78 8.49 7.73 10.16
N LYS A 79 7.97 7.30 11.32
CA LYS A 79 6.68 7.76 11.86
C LYS A 79 6.64 9.29 12.03
N GLU A 80 7.77 9.91 12.32
CA GLU A 80 7.99 11.36 12.46
C GLU A 80 8.13 12.08 11.10
N GLY A 81 8.18 11.33 10.01
CA GLY A 81 8.24 11.86 8.65
C GLY A 81 9.65 12.02 8.08
N ASN A 82 10.70 11.67 8.83
CA ASN A 82 12.09 11.74 8.37
C ASN A 82 12.38 10.68 7.30
N LEU A 83 13.30 10.94 6.36
CA LEU A 83 13.70 9.95 5.37
C LEU A 83 14.29 8.70 6.06
N TYR A 84 13.76 7.52 5.76
CA TYR A 84 14.31 6.26 6.24
C TYR A 84 15.17 5.61 5.14
N GLN A 85 16.47 5.85 5.21
CA GLN A 85 17.42 5.47 4.17
C GLN A 85 17.40 3.97 3.81
N PRO A 86 17.32 3.01 4.76
CA PRO A 86 17.31 1.59 4.40
C PRO A 86 16.13 1.19 3.52
N GLY A 87 14.92 1.67 3.85
CA GLY A 87 13.73 1.39 3.06
C GLY A 87 13.73 2.14 1.73
N PHE A 88 14.21 3.40 1.71
CA PHE A 88 14.42 4.14 0.46
C PHE A 88 15.36 3.40 -0.51
N ASN A 89 16.49 2.89 0.01
CA ASN A 89 17.43 2.07 -0.77
C ASN A 89 16.77 0.79 -1.29
N LYS A 90 15.91 0.15 -0.49
CA LYS A 90 15.17 -1.05 -0.92
C LYS A 90 14.19 -0.76 -2.05
N VAL A 91 13.48 0.37 -2.00
CA VAL A 91 12.60 0.83 -3.07
C VAL A 91 13.40 1.12 -4.36
N LYS A 92 14.56 1.78 -4.24
CA LYS A 92 15.48 1.98 -5.37
C LYS A 92 15.99 0.67 -5.95
N GLU A 93 16.30 -0.32 -5.11
CA GLU A 93 16.75 -1.65 -5.52
C GLU A 93 15.70 -2.37 -6.38
N VAL A 94 14.42 -2.24 -6.05
CA VAL A 94 13.31 -2.80 -6.86
C VAL A 94 13.34 -2.23 -8.28
N ILE A 95 13.48 -0.90 -8.40
CA ILE A 95 13.60 -0.26 -9.72
C ILE A 95 14.85 -0.73 -10.43
N SER A 96 16.01 -0.71 -9.76
CA SER A 96 17.30 -1.12 -10.31
C SER A 96 17.24 -2.55 -10.88
N LYS A 97 16.67 -3.51 -10.12
CA LYS A 97 16.49 -4.89 -10.58
C LYS A 97 15.59 -5.00 -11.81
N ARG A 98 14.56 -4.16 -11.93
CA ARG A 98 13.65 -4.16 -13.08
C ARG A 98 14.33 -3.56 -14.32
N VAL A 99 14.99 -2.43 -14.14
CA VAL A 99 15.68 -1.72 -15.24
C VAL A 99 16.90 -2.50 -15.72
N GLY A 100 17.68 -3.10 -14.79
CA GLY A 100 18.88 -3.86 -15.11
C GLY A 100 18.64 -5.08 -16.03
N GLN A 101 17.41 -5.59 -16.11
CA GLN A 101 17.04 -6.62 -17.09
C GLN A 101 17.12 -6.12 -18.55
N PHE A 102 17.00 -4.81 -18.76
CA PHE A 102 16.96 -4.19 -20.08
C PHE A 102 18.14 -3.23 -20.32
N ALA A 103 18.70 -2.65 -19.25
CA ALA A 103 19.79 -1.70 -19.29
C ALA A 103 20.81 -1.98 -18.16
N PRO A 104 21.53 -3.12 -18.21
CA PRO A 104 22.37 -3.60 -17.10
C PRO A 104 23.56 -2.69 -16.75
N THR A 105 24.04 -1.89 -17.71
CA THR A 105 25.20 -1.00 -17.54
C THR A 105 24.80 0.45 -17.25
N ARG A 106 23.50 0.76 -17.20
CA ARG A 106 23.01 2.13 -17.01
C ARG A 106 22.78 2.42 -15.53
N SER A 107 23.31 3.54 -15.07
CA SER A 107 23.08 4.08 -13.74
C SER A 107 21.65 4.64 -13.63
N LEU A 108 20.96 4.25 -12.55
CA LEU A 108 19.60 4.71 -12.31
C LEU A 108 19.53 6.23 -12.12
N GLU A 109 20.54 6.83 -11.50
CA GLU A 109 20.54 8.25 -11.08
C GLU A 109 21.02 9.21 -12.16
N THR A 110 21.68 8.71 -13.21
CA THR A 110 22.30 9.55 -14.25
C THR A 110 21.84 9.20 -15.67
N ASP A 111 21.51 7.93 -15.94
CA ASP A 111 21.20 7.48 -17.31
C ASP A 111 19.70 7.15 -17.49
N ILE A 112 19.01 6.80 -16.39
CA ILE A 112 17.61 6.43 -16.40
C ILE A 112 16.73 7.57 -15.92
N PHE A 113 17.12 8.28 -14.86
CA PHE A 113 16.48 9.49 -14.38
C PHE A 113 17.37 10.69 -14.65
N GLU A 114 16.77 11.86 -14.94
CA GLU A 114 17.53 13.06 -15.30
C GLU A 114 18.31 13.63 -14.11
N SER A 115 17.86 13.30 -12.89
CA SER A 115 18.46 13.74 -11.65
C SER A 115 18.14 12.77 -10.51
N PRO A 116 18.97 12.76 -9.44
CA PRO A 116 18.66 12.04 -8.20
C PRO A 116 17.32 12.49 -7.58
N GLU A 117 16.96 13.77 -7.72
CA GLU A 117 15.69 14.32 -7.23
C GLU A 117 14.48 13.65 -7.92
N ALA A 118 14.54 13.43 -9.24
CA ALA A 118 13.45 12.79 -9.98
C ALA A 118 13.20 11.35 -9.49
N LEU A 119 14.28 10.60 -9.26
CA LEU A 119 14.21 9.25 -8.68
C LEU A 119 13.68 9.29 -7.25
N GLU A 120 14.22 10.18 -6.40
CA GLU A 120 13.81 10.31 -5.01
C GLU A 120 12.33 10.64 -4.90
N ARG A 121 11.86 11.64 -5.66
CA ARG A 121 10.46 12.06 -5.68
C ARG A 121 9.53 10.91 -6.06
N LEU A 122 9.89 10.12 -7.07
CA LEU A 122 9.11 8.96 -7.49
C LEU A 122 9.04 7.90 -6.38
N CYS A 123 10.19 7.55 -5.79
CA CYS A 123 10.29 6.58 -4.72
C CYS A 123 9.47 7.00 -3.49
N LEU A 124 9.59 8.25 -3.05
CA LEU A 124 8.88 8.77 -1.89
C LEU A 124 7.37 8.86 -2.12
N MET A 125 6.93 9.21 -3.33
CA MET A 125 5.50 9.26 -3.66
C MET A 125 4.83 7.89 -3.73
N SER A 126 5.60 6.80 -3.84
CA SER A 126 5.06 5.44 -3.74
C SER A 126 4.62 5.07 -2.32
N GLY A 127 5.12 5.75 -1.28
CA GLY A 127 4.92 5.33 0.12
C GLY A 127 5.49 3.95 0.43
N GLY A 128 6.43 3.44 -0.39
CA GLY A 128 6.91 2.06 -0.27
C GLY A 128 5.95 0.99 -0.78
N HIS A 129 4.81 1.39 -1.34
CA HIS A 129 3.86 0.47 -1.96
C HIS A 129 4.35 0.07 -3.36
N VAL A 130 4.90 -1.15 -3.46
CA VAL A 130 5.61 -1.64 -4.66
C VAL A 130 4.76 -1.58 -5.93
N ARG A 131 3.45 -1.89 -5.86
CA ARG A 131 2.59 -1.77 -7.04
C ARG A 131 2.45 -0.32 -7.50
N ASN A 132 2.33 0.64 -6.58
CA ASN A 132 2.24 2.06 -6.96
C ASN A 132 3.58 2.58 -7.45
N LEU A 133 4.70 2.12 -6.88
CA LEU A 133 6.03 2.38 -7.41
C LEU A 133 6.13 1.98 -8.89
N LEU A 134 5.73 0.74 -9.22
CA LEU A 134 5.79 0.22 -10.58
C LEU A 134 4.83 0.95 -11.54
N LEU A 135 3.64 1.34 -11.08
CA LEU A 135 2.71 2.13 -11.88
C LEU A 135 3.22 3.56 -12.13
N LEU A 136 3.80 4.20 -11.11
CA LEU A 136 4.37 5.55 -11.23
C LEU A 136 5.53 5.58 -12.23
N ILE A 137 6.45 4.60 -12.16
CA ILE A 137 7.57 4.52 -13.11
C ILE A 137 7.09 4.12 -14.52
N GLN A 138 6.15 3.19 -14.65
CA GLN A 138 5.57 2.84 -15.95
C GLN A 138 4.95 4.06 -16.62
N THR A 139 4.16 4.84 -15.87
CA THR A 139 3.53 6.06 -16.37
C THR A 139 4.57 7.14 -16.71
N ALA A 140 5.64 7.26 -15.92
CA ALA A 140 6.73 8.20 -16.22
C ALA A 140 7.47 7.79 -17.52
N ILE A 141 7.81 6.51 -17.67
CA ILE A 141 8.45 5.96 -18.88
C ILE A 141 7.56 6.15 -20.11
N ALA A 142 6.25 5.89 -20.00
CA ALA A 142 5.30 6.09 -21.11
C ALA A 142 5.21 7.55 -21.58
N ARG A 143 5.71 8.50 -20.78
CA ARG A 143 5.78 9.93 -21.08
C ARG A 143 7.19 10.38 -21.51
N THR A 144 8.11 9.44 -21.70
CA THR A 144 9.51 9.69 -22.05
C THR A 144 9.83 9.00 -23.38
N GLU A 145 10.05 9.80 -24.43
CA GLU A 145 10.45 9.28 -25.74
C GLU A 145 11.90 8.80 -25.74
N THR A 146 12.79 9.60 -25.15
CA THR A 146 14.22 9.29 -25.00
C THR A 146 14.64 9.48 -23.56
N LEU A 147 15.35 8.50 -23.00
CA LEU A 147 15.96 8.63 -21.68
C LEU A 147 16.94 9.81 -21.64
N PRO A 148 17.10 10.46 -20.47
CA PRO A 148 16.55 10.08 -19.17
C PRO A 148 15.10 10.50 -18.90
N ILE A 149 14.44 9.84 -17.94
CA ILE A 149 13.12 10.22 -17.42
C ILE A 149 13.22 11.57 -16.71
N SER A 150 12.47 12.55 -17.19
CA SER A 150 12.49 13.88 -16.61
C SER A 150 11.70 14.00 -15.31
N LEU A 151 12.09 14.94 -14.43
CA LEU A 151 11.34 15.34 -13.25
C LEU A 151 9.93 15.79 -13.63
N ARG A 152 9.76 16.40 -14.82
CA ARG A 152 8.44 16.75 -15.36
C ARG A 152 7.61 15.52 -15.68
N ALA A 153 8.19 14.48 -16.27
CA ALA A 153 7.48 13.21 -16.52
C ALA A 153 7.08 12.53 -15.20
N VAL A 154 7.97 12.51 -14.20
CA VAL A 154 7.69 12.02 -12.84
C VAL A 154 6.55 12.82 -12.19
N GLN A 155 6.60 14.15 -12.26
CA GLN A 155 5.56 15.00 -11.67
C GLN A 155 4.18 14.79 -12.33
N ARG A 156 4.17 14.51 -13.65
CA ARG A 156 2.94 14.17 -14.37
C ARG A 156 2.41 12.80 -13.94
N SER A 157 3.24 11.78 -13.82
CA SER A 157 2.79 10.46 -13.34
C SER A 157 2.23 10.50 -11.92
N ILE A 158 2.85 11.30 -11.04
CA ILE A 158 2.33 11.58 -9.69
C ILE A 158 0.96 12.27 -9.74
N THR A 159 0.79 13.23 -10.64
CA THR A 159 -0.49 13.95 -10.80
C THR A 159 -1.60 13.02 -11.29
N ASP A 160 -1.31 12.17 -12.28
CA ASP A 160 -2.27 11.20 -12.80
C ASP A 160 -2.68 10.20 -11.71
N ALA A 161 -1.70 9.64 -11.00
CA ALA A 161 -1.96 8.68 -9.92
C ALA A 161 -2.76 9.31 -8.76
N ARG A 162 -2.57 10.60 -8.48
CA ARG A 162 -3.34 11.35 -7.48
C ARG A 162 -4.83 11.44 -7.84
N ASP A 163 -5.18 11.51 -9.12
CA ASP A 163 -6.58 11.63 -9.53
C ASP A 163 -7.39 10.38 -9.17
N THR A 164 -6.78 9.19 -9.25
CA THR A 164 -7.39 7.94 -8.77
C THR A 164 -7.79 8.08 -7.30
N TYR A 165 -6.90 8.58 -6.45
CA TYR A 165 -7.21 8.77 -5.03
C TYR A 165 -8.27 9.84 -4.79
N ARG A 166 -8.25 10.93 -5.57
CA ARG A 166 -9.28 11.97 -5.49
C ARG A 166 -10.68 11.42 -5.75
N ARG A 167 -10.83 10.50 -6.70
CA ARG A 167 -12.13 9.87 -7.04
C ARG A 167 -12.53 8.75 -6.08
N THR A 168 -11.56 8.10 -5.44
CA THR A 168 -11.80 6.96 -4.55
C THR A 168 -12.20 7.38 -3.13
N VAL A 169 -11.63 8.49 -2.62
CA VAL A 169 -11.93 8.97 -1.27
C VAL A 169 -13.28 9.66 -1.25
N GLN A 170 -14.17 9.24 -0.36
CA GLN A 170 -15.50 9.82 -0.18
C GLN A 170 -15.44 11.07 0.70
N ASP A 171 -16.40 11.99 0.57
CA ASP A 171 -16.40 13.29 1.26
C ASP A 171 -16.19 13.19 2.78
N GLY A 172 -16.88 12.25 3.45
CA GLY A 172 -16.74 12.05 4.90
C GLY A 172 -15.42 11.39 5.34
N GLN A 173 -14.55 10.97 4.42
CA GLN A 173 -13.31 10.26 4.72
C GLN A 173 -12.08 11.17 4.79
N TRP A 174 -12.17 12.42 4.31
CA TRP A 174 -11.02 13.34 4.33
C TRP A 174 -10.56 13.68 5.75
N SER A 175 -11.50 13.91 6.68
CA SER A 175 -11.20 14.15 8.10
C SER A 175 -10.54 12.93 8.74
N VAL A 176 -11.03 11.72 8.44
CA VAL A 176 -10.44 10.47 8.94
C VAL A 176 -9.01 10.30 8.46
N LEU A 177 -8.74 10.58 7.18
CA LEU A 177 -7.37 10.56 6.65
C LEU A 177 -6.49 11.59 7.36
N ALA A 178 -6.99 12.80 7.60
CA ALA A 178 -6.26 13.85 8.31
C ALA A 178 -5.94 13.43 9.76
N ASP A 179 -6.89 12.81 10.47
CA ASP A 179 -6.69 12.29 11.82
C ASP A 179 -5.66 11.16 11.88
N VAL A 180 -5.69 10.22 10.92
CA VAL A 180 -4.65 9.17 10.82
C VAL A 180 -3.30 9.80 10.52
N TYR A 181 -3.24 10.79 9.62
CA TYR A 181 -1.98 11.47 9.30
C TYR A 181 -1.36 12.14 10.54
N ARG A 182 -2.18 12.69 11.44
CA ARG A 182 -1.72 13.28 12.71
C ARG A 182 -1.34 12.23 13.76
N SER A 183 -2.26 11.29 14.02
CA SER A 183 -2.12 10.31 15.11
C SER A 183 -1.20 9.13 14.79
N LYS A 184 -1.04 8.82 13.50
CA LYS A 184 -0.40 7.60 12.97
C LYS A 184 -1.07 6.30 13.41
N GLN A 185 -2.33 6.37 13.82
CA GLN A 185 -3.14 5.27 14.34
C GLN A 185 -4.45 5.14 13.57
N ILE A 186 -5.05 3.95 13.61
CA ILE A 186 -6.37 3.69 13.06
C ILE A 186 -7.32 3.18 14.15
N HIS A 187 -8.62 3.39 13.96
CA HIS A 187 -9.64 2.75 14.77
C HIS A 187 -10.22 1.54 14.04
N ASN A 188 -10.63 0.52 14.80
CA ASN A 188 -11.18 -0.69 14.21
C ASN A 188 -12.66 -0.54 13.82
N ASN A 189 -12.94 0.20 12.74
CA ASN A 189 -14.28 0.37 12.19
C ASN A 189 -14.30 0.27 10.65
N ASP A 190 -15.50 0.24 10.07
CA ASP A 190 -15.70 0.05 8.61
C ASP A 190 -15.02 1.10 7.74
N GLN A 191 -15.00 2.36 8.19
CA GLN A 191 -14.42 3.45 7.43
C GLN A 191 -12.89 3.29 7.29
N TYR A 192 -12.19 2.95 8.37
CA TYR A 192 -10.74 2.68 8.31
C TYR A 192 -10.45 1.42 7.49
N ARG A 193 -11.26 0.37 7.64
CA ARG A 193 -11.14 -0.86 6.83
C ARG A 193 -11.26 -0.59 5.33
N GLN A 194 -12.22 0.22 4.92
CA GLN A 194 -12.40 0.61 3.53
C GLN A 194 -11.21 1.43 3.02
N LEU A 195 -10.67 2.35 3.83
CA LEU A 195 -9.50 3.15 3.47
C LEU A 195 -8.21 2.32 3.37
N LEU A 196 -8.05 1.25 4.18
CA LEU A 196 -6.98 0.27 4.02
C LEU A 196 -7.16 -0.55 2.74
N PHE A 197 -8.39 -1.06 2.48
CA PHE A 197 -8.70 -1.85 1.29
C PHE A 197 -8.42 -1.07 -0.01
N ASN A 198 -8.84 0.20 -0.06
CA ASN A 198 -8.60 1.10 -1.18
C ASN A 198 -7.18 1.70 -1.20
N ARG A 199 -6.31 1.29 -0.27
CA ARG A 199 -4.89 1.71 -0.18
C ARG A 199 -4.72 3.22 -0.01
N CYS A 200 -5.71 3.87 0.59
CA CYS A 200 -5.63 5.27 1.02
C CYS A 200 -4.82 5.38 2.31
N LEU A 201 -4.92 4.37 3.17
CA LEU A 201 -4.07 4.16 4.33
C LEU A 201 -3.06 3.05 4.04
N LEU A 202 -1.85 3.24 4.54
CA LEU A 202 -0.72 2.32 4.42
C LEU A 202 -0.26 1.90 5.81
N GLU A 203 -0.07 0.60 6.01
CA GLU A 203 0.51 0.05 7.24
C GLU A 203 2.02 -0.12 7.10
N TYR A 204 2.75 0.25 8.14
CA TYR A 204 4.17 0.06 8.29
C TYR A 204 4.46 -0.67 9.60
N GLN A 205 5.47 -1.53 9.58
CA GLN A 205 5.93 -2.25 10.77
C GLN A 205 7.45 -2.19 10.88
N TYR A 206 7.95 -2.16 12.11
CA TYR A 206 9.36 -2.35 12.44
C TYR A 206 9.49 -2.98 13.83
N PHE A 207 10.67 -3.48 14.16
CA PHE A 207 11.00 -3.90 15.52
C PHE A 207 11.83 -2.81 16.18
N ASP A 208 11.48 -2.44 17.41
CA ASP A 208 12.29 -1.53 18.21
C ASP A 208 13.50 -2.24 18.82
N ASP A 209 14.27 -1.50 19.61
CA ASP A 209 15.51 -1.99 20.24
C ASP A 209 15.24 -3.10 21.29
N GLU A 210 14.00 -3.21 21.79
CA GLU A 210 13.57 -4.26 22.72
C GLU A 210 13.10 -5.52 21.96
N GLY A 211 13.02 -5.45 20.62
CA GLY A 211 12.51 -6.52 19.78
C GLY A 211 10.99 -6.57 19.72
N GLU A 212 10.30 -5.53 20.20
CA GLU A 212 8.85 -5.44 20.13
C GLU A 212 8.40 -4.90 18.77
N ARG A 213 7.33 -5.50 18.24
CA ARG A 213 6.80 -5.11 16.93
C ARG A 213 5.99 -3.84 17.06
N GLN A 214 6.49 -2.77 16.47
CA GLN A 214 5.80 -1.50 16.32
C GLN A 214 5.02 -1.48 15.01
N CYS A 215 3.73 -1.12 15.08
CA CYS A 215 2.85 -0.95 13.92
C CYS A 215 2.30 0.48 13.91
N TRP A 216 2.33 1.12 12.75
CA TRP A 216 1.79 2.46 12.56
C TRP A 216 1.25 2.64 11.14
N TYR A 217 0.43 3.66 10.96
CA TYR A 217 -0.28 3.90 9.72
C TYR A 217 -0.02 5.32 9.22
N ASP A 218 -0.02 5.47 7.90
CA ASP A 218 0.02 6.79 7.28
C ASP A 218 -0.91 6.87 6.08
N VAL A 219 -1.25 8.10 5.73
CA VAL A 219 -1.96 8.40 4.49
C VAL A 219 -1.01 8.21 3.31
N HIS A 220 -1.50 7.58 2.24
CA HIS A 220 -0.74 7.40 1.00
C HIS A 220 -0.17 8.75 0.51
N PRO A 221 1.14 8.89 0.23
CA PRO A 221 1.76 10.19 -0.08
C PRO A 221 1.10 10.99 -1.21
N LEU A 222 0.58 10.30 -2.23
CA LEU A 222 -0.17 10.93 -3.33
C LEU A 222 -1.37 11.76 -2.84
N ILE A 223 -2.05 11.32 -1.77
CA ILE A 223 -3.21 11.98 -1.17
C ILE A 223 -2.83 13.30 -0.52
N LYS A 224 -1.63 13.42 0.05
CA LYS A 224 -1.16 14.64 0.75
C LYS A 224 -1.12 15.89 -0.16
N GLY A 225 -1.07 15.67 -1.47
CA GLY A 225 -1.14 16.73 -2.47
C GLY A 225 -2.55 17.14 -2.91
N ILE A 226 -3.60 16.45 -2.42
CA ILE A 226 -5.01 16.71 -2.75
C ILE A 226 -5.52 17.87 -1.90
N ARG A 227 -6.31 18.78 -2.48
CA ARG A 227 -6.79 19.99 -1.81
C ARG A 227 -7.71 19.65 -0.64
N GLU A 228 -8.66 18.74 -0.87
CA GLU A 228 -9.64 18.27 0.11
C GLU A 228 -8.96 17.71 1.36
N PHE A 229 -7.84 16.97 1.20
CA PHE A 229 -7.02 16.51 2.32
C PHE A 229 -6.33 17.65 3.05
N LYS A 230 -5.74 18.61 2.33
CA LYS A 230 -5.07 19.77 2.93
C LYS A 230 -6.03 20.62 3.74
N ASP A 231 -7.24 20.84 3.21
CA ASP A 231 -8.29 21.61 3.87
C ASP A 231 -8.75 20.90 5.15
N ALA A 232 -9.00 19.58 5.07
CA ALA A 232 -9.36 18.78 6.24
C ALA A 232 -8.25 18.77 7.31
N TYR A 233 -6.99 18.67 6.91
CA TYR A 233 -5.87 18.71 7.84
C TYR A 233 -5.69 20.08 8.51
N ALA A 234 -5.81 21.18 7.75
CA ALA A 234 -5.73 22.53 8.31
C ALA A 234 -6.86 22.83 9.30
N GLN A 235 -8.06 22.26 9.09
CA GLN A 235 -9.18 22.41 10.02
C GLN A 235 -8.92 21.75 11.38
N LEU A 236 -8.19 20.63 11.42
CA LEU A 236 -7.81 19.98 12.69
C LEU A 236 -6.90 20.85 13.55
N ASP A 237 -6.02 21.64 12.93
CA ASP A 237 -5.12 22.56 13.64
C ASP A 237 -5.88 23.80 14.17
N SER A 238 -6.97 24.20 13.50
CA SER A 238 -7.80 25.35 13.91
C SER A 238 -8.78 25.07 15.05
N GLN A 239 -8.95 23.81 15.45
CA GLN A 239 -9.85 23.38 16.53
C GLN A 239 -9.12 23.18 17.87
N GLN A 240 -7.84 23.59 17.95
CA GLN A 240 -7.02 23.65 19.17
C GLN A 240 -6.82 25.10 19.60
#